data_AF-A0A8J5PNU2-F1
#
_entry.id   AF-A0A8J5PNU2-F1
#
_cell.length_a   1.000
_cell.length_b   1.000
_cell.length_c   1.000
_cell.angle_alpha   90.00
_cell.angle_beta   90.00
_cell.angle_gamma   90.00
#
_symmetry.space_group_name_H-M   'P 1'
#
loop_
_entity.id
_entity.type
_entity.pdbx_description
1 polymer ?
#
loop_
_entity_poly.entity_id
_entity_poly.type
_entity_poly.pdbx_seq_one_letter_code
_entity_poly.pdbx_strand_id
1 'polypeptide(L)'
;MLAHPHRDPNELRKINGVEYNSYASAAEFCYGNHRHPDDYYGTPNAEERRPDPDEFEEEFHEPDLLEEDWLELARQLPDCPPSQEAIDLLGRRDIDIQYDWTPHVGRYADPGIVQGDYWRQRIEQNRLYMDVEDMPLEVRDALNPEQRIVYDTFIGHFQCGSEEQILLHVDGGGGTGKSYMIKVLSSHLQRLAGNRPSPIWRAAPTGVASNQIMGTTLHSLLRLPMDRAFTELSPADANAIQKKLRDVRYLVIDEKSMLGLRQLSWIDKRLRQVFPARAAEFFGGISIILVGDFFQLPPIANKPLYFDGPLKDLHEVSGQTAYRAFNHTVFLKKVQRQQGDDQAGFRLALEELRGLKLSIESWKLLSQRVQVKLSQREEDTFDAALRIYSKKARVNEYNYEHLVRLKHPAIQVMAKNIGNGADKATSEQAGNLAGQFPVCIGARLMLTQNIWQPAGLVNGAQGTVYDIGWAPGADAHRDPPSVIMMVMDKYTGPSYLTTDDGREVVPILPVKRDFFLGTSACTRKQFPLMASYAITVHKSQSITVDKMVTDLSERDFQTGLSYVAVSRVKMLDGLMIDAPFERASLHYEKLPDGKHSSIMLFTLEALYVLTD
;
A
#
# COMPACT_ATOMS: atom_id res chain seq x y z
N MET A 1 -41.04 7.42 -37.51
CA MET A 1 -41.22 5.99 -37.15
C MET A 1 -41.86 5.79 -35.77
N LEU A 2 -41.49 6.58 -34.75
CA LEU A 2 -42.02 6.46 -33.37
C LEU A 2 -43.54 6.74 -33.22
N ALA A 3 -44.18 7.29 -34.26
CA ALA A 3 -45.63 7.45 -34.33
C ALA A 3 -46.39 6.13 -34.56
N HIS A 4 -45.69 5.04 -34.90
CA HIS A 4 -46.28 3.70 -34.98
C HIS A 4 -46.24 3.03 -33.61
N PRO A 5 -47.36 2.42 -33.14
CA PRO A 5 -47.37 1.68 -31.88
C PRO A 5 -46.37 0.52 -31.97
N HIS A 6 -45.45 0.45 -31.02
CA HIS A 6 -44.47 -0.63 -30.91
C HIS A 6 -44.27 -0.96 -29.42
N ARG A 7 -44.08 -2.24 -29.11
CA ARG A 7 -43.66 -2.71 -27.78
C ARG A 7 -42.23 -3.23 -27.78
N ASP A 8 -41.71 -3.55 -28.95
CA ASP A 8 -40.34 -4.01 -29.17
C ASP A 8 -39.73 -3.23 -30.35
N PRO A 9 -38.44 -2.82 -30.29
CA PRO A 9 -37.80 -2.09 -31.37
C PRO A 9 -37.88 -2.80 -32.72
N ASN A 10 -37.86 -4.14 -32.77
CA ASN A 10 -37.93 -4.90 -34.02
C ASN A 10 -39.27 -4.75 -34.75
N GLU A 11 -40.34 -4.38 -34.05
CA GLU A 11 -41.64 -4.07 -34.66
C GLU A 11 -41.55 -2.82 -35.55
N LEU A 12 -40.60 -1.91 -35.30
CA LEU A 12 -40.37 -0.74 -36.15
C LEU A 12 -39.81 -1.10 -37.54
N ARG A 13 -39.33 -2.33 -37.75
CA ARG A 13 -39.00 -2.83 -39.09
C ARG A 13 -40.23 -3.26 -39.88
N LYS A 14 -41.42 -3.23 -39.28
CA LYS A 14 -42.67 -3.64 -39.92
C LYS A 14 -43.59 -2.45 -40.11
N ILE A 15 -43.81 -2.05 -41.36
CA ILE A 15 -44.73 -0.96 -41.69
C ILE A 15 -45.84 -1.52 -42.57
N ASN A 16 -47.10 -1.34 -42.14
CA ASN A 16 -48.29 -1.88 -42.82
C ASN A 16 -48.21 -3.40 -43.11
N GLY A 17 -47.54 -4.16 -42.25
CA GLY A 17 -47.40 -5.62 -42.39
C GLY A 17 -46.27 -6.08 -43.33
N VAL A 18 -45.46 -5.16 -43.86
CA VAL A 18 -44.26 -5.47 -44.65
C VAL A 18 -43.02 -5.31 -43.78
N GLU A 19 -42.19 -6.35 -43.72
CA GLU A 19 -40.95 -6.37 -42.94
C GLU A 19 -39.76 -5.96 -43.80
N TYR A 20 -39.00 -4.97 -43.31
CA TYR A 20 -37.83 -4.43 -43.96
C TYR A 20 -36.54 -4.96 -43.33
N ASN A 21 -35.52 -5.13 -44.17
CA ASN A 21 -34.22 -5.71 -43.78
C ASN A 21 -33.36 -4.78 -42.92
N SER A 22 -33.71 -3.50 -42.78
CA SER A 22 -33.04 -2.56 -41.88
C SER A 22 -34.02 -1.50 -41.36
N TYR A 23 -33.69 -0.87 -40.23
CA TYR A 23 -34.47 0.26 -39.71
C TYR A 23 -34.44 1.46 -40.67
N ALA A 24 -33.32 1.67 -41.37
CA ALA A 24 -33.18 2.73 -42.35
C ALA A 24 -34.13 2.55 -43.55
N SER A 25 -34.24 1.33 -44.08
CA SER A 25 -35.15 1.03 -45.20
C SER A 25 -36.63 1.11 -44.79
N ALA A 26 -36.96 0.68 -43.58
CA ALA A 26 -38.29 0.91 -43.00
C ALA A 26 -38.58 2.42 -42.88
N ALA A 27 -37.65 3.20 -42.33
CA ALA A 27 -37.81 4.63 -42.16
C ALA A 27 -38.01 5.37 -43.49
N GLU A 28 -37.23 5.06 -44.53
CA GLU A 28 -37.39 5.66 -45.85
C GLU A 28 -38.76 5.37 -46.47
N PHE A 29 -39.25 4.12 -46.35
CA PHE A 29 -40.59 3.78 -46.80
C PHE A 29 -41.67 4.53 -46.01
N CYS A 30 -41.51 4.64 -44.69
CA CYS A 30 -42.39 5.40 -43.79
C CYS A 30 -42.51 6.86 -44.23
N TYR A 31 -41.37 7.55 -44.38
CA TYR A 31 -41.31 8.96 -44.75
C TYR A 31 -41.84 9.21 -46.18
N GLY A 32 -41.67 8.26 -47.09
CA GLY A 32 -42.15 8.37 -48.47
C GLY A 32 -43.65 8.16 -48.65
N ASN A 33 -44.29 7.39 -47.76
CA ASN A 33 -45.68 6.95 -47.95
C ASN A 33 -46.65 7.44 -46.88
N HIS A 34 -46.18 7.85 -45.71
CA HIS A 34 -47.01 8.31 -44.59
C HIS A 34 -46.72 9.78 -44.26
N ARG A 35 -47.73 10.50 -43.77
CA ARG A 35 -47.57 11.85 -43.23
C ARG A 35 -47.60 11.78 -41.70
N HIS A 36 -46.52 12.19 -41.06
CA HIS A 36 -46.42 12.28 -39.60
C HIS A 36 -46.52 13.74 -39.15
N PRO A 37 -47.03 14.01 -37.92
CA PRO A 37 -46.89 15.30 -37.27
C PRO A 37 -45.40 15.61 -37.05
N ASP A 38 -45.04 16.90 -37.00
CA ASP A 38 -43.67 17.36 -36.79
C ASP A 38 -43.17 16.86 -35.41
N ASP A 39 -42.25 15.90 -35.41
CA ASP A 39 -41.83 15.17 -34.22
C ASP A 39 -40.60 15.81 -33.57
N TYR A 40 -40.52 17.15 -33.48
CA TYR A 40 -39.50 17.93 -32.76
C TYR A 40 -38.01 17.68 -33.09
N TYR A 41 -37.67 16.62 -33.84
CA TYR A 41 -36.31 16.19 -34.16
C TYR A 41 -35.87 16.56 -35.58
N GLY A 42 -36.76 17.16 -36.38
CA GLY A 42 -36.47 17.62 -37.74
C GLY A 42 -36.23 16.47 -38.74
N THR A 43 -36.10 16.80 -40.02
CA THR A 43 -35.77 15.81 -41.05
C THR A 43 -34.27 15.48 -41.02
N PRO A 44 -33.85 14.24 -40.72
CA PRO A 44 -32.43 13.87 -40.71
C PRO A 44 -31.81 14.04 -42.10
N ASN A 45 -30.60 14.59 -42.14
CA ASN A 45 -29.91 14.93 -43.39
C ASN A 45 -29.42 13.65 -44.10
N ALA A 46 -29.11 13.72 -45.38
CA ALA A 46 -28.79 12.54 -46.20
C ALA A 46 -27.53 11.75 -45.72
N GLU A 47 -26.66 12.37 -44.92
CA GLU A 47 -25.49 11.70 -44.32
C GLU A 47 -25.85 10.85 -43.08
N GLU A 48 -26.88 11.21 -42.31
CA GLU A 48 -27.36 10.47 -41.13
C GLU A 48 -28.18 9.22 -41.50
N ARG A 49 -28.42 9.00 -42.80
CA ARG A 49 -29.18 7.84 -43.32
C ARG A 49 -28.29 6.66 -43.70
N ARG A 50 -26.98 6.75 -43.50
CA ARG A 50 -26.05 5.65 -43.78
C ARG A 50 -25.83 4.84 -42.50
N PRO A 51 -25.90 3.50 -42.56
CA PRO A 51 -25.57 2.67 -41.40
C PRO A 51 -24.08 2.84 -41.06
N ASP A 52 -23.80 3.24 -39.82
CA ASP A 52 -22.44 3.21 -39.27
C ASP A 52 -22.10 1.75 -38.94
N PRO A 53 -21.07 1.14 -39.55
CA PRO A 53 -20.74 -0.27 -39.35
C PRO A 53 -20.23 -0.60 -37.93
N ASP A 54 -19.94 0.40 -37.10
CA ASP A 54 -19.32 0.22 -35.78
C ASP A 54 -20.31 0.36 -34.59
N GLU A 55 -21.63 0.48 -34.82
CA GLU A 55 -22.60 0.76 -33.75
C GLU A 55 -23.47 -0.44 -33.29
N PHE A 56 -23.12 -1.68 -33.67
CA PHE A 56 -23.77 -2.90 -33.16
C PHE A 56 -22.73 -3.95 -32.77
N GLU A 57 -22.15 -3.82 -31.58
CA GLU A 57 -21.66 -5.00 -30.85
C GLU A 57 -22.89 -5.72 -30.29
N GLU A 58 -23.05 -7.02 -30.59
CA GLU A 58 -24.08 -7.86 -29.97
C GLU A 58 -23.81 -7.94 -28.46
N GLU A 59 -24.57 -7.21 -27.66
CA GLU A 59 -24.64 -7.42 -26.21
C GLU A 59 -25.17 -8.83 -25.94
N PHE A 60 -24.32 -9.66 -25.33
CA PHE A 60 -24.71 -10.94 -24.77
C PHE A 60 -25.67 -10.69 -23.59
N HIS A 61 -26.96 -10.93 -23.79
CA HIS A 61 -27.92 -11.03 -22.69
C HIS A 61 -27.72 -12.37 -21.96
N GLU A 62 -27.18 -12.33 -20.74
CA GLU A 62 -27.37 -13.42 -19.77
C GLU A 62 -28.86 -13.48 -19.34
N PRO A 63 -29.41 -14.66 -19.03
CA PRO A 63 -30.82 -14.80 -18.69
C PRO A 63 -31.13 -14.12 -17.35
N ASP A 64 -32.25 -13.38 -17.32
CA ASP A 64 -32.80 -12.66 -16.17
C ASP A 64 -32.87 -13.56 -14.91
N LEU A 65 -31.87 -13.41 -14.03
CA LEU A 65 -32.00 -13.77 -12.63
C LEU A 65 -32.56 -12.55 -11.91
N LEU A 66 -33.84 -12.63 -11.52
CA LEU A 66 -34.59 -11.70 -10.66
C LEU A 66 -33.68 -10.81 -9.78
N GLU A 67 -33.35 -9.64 -10.32
CA GLU A 67 -32.32 -8.71 -9.84
C GLU A 67 -32.91 -7.57 -8.97
N GLU A 68 -34.23 -7.51 -8.82
CA GLU A 68 -34.90 -6.32 -8.28
C GLU A 68 -34.84 -6.19 -6.75
N ASP A 69 -34.75 -7.29 -5.99
CA ASP A 69 -34.84 -7.23 -4.52
C ASP A 69 -33.51 -6.84 -3.83
N TRP A 70 -32.36 -7.22 -4.38
CA TRP A 70 -31.04 -6.95 -3.77
C TRP A 70 -30.54 -5.54 -4.05
N LEU A 71 -30.77 -5.00 -5.25
CA LEU A 71 -30.42 -3.62 -5.61
C LEU A 71 -31.25 -2.60 -4.83
N GLU A 72 -32.51 -2.92 -4.54
CA GLU A 72 -33.39 -2.05 -3.75
C GLU A 72 -33.06 -2.11 -2.24
N LEU A 73 -32.63 -3.27 -1.72
CA LEU A 73 -32.07 -3.40 -0.37
C LEU A 73 -30.72 -2.71 -0.21
N ALA A 74 -29.83 -2.78 -1.22
CA ALA A 74 -28.54 -2.10 -1.22
C ALA A 74 -28.68 -0.58 -1.26
N ARG A 75 -29.69 -0.04 -1.97
CA ARG A 75 -30.03 1.40 -1.95
C ARG A 75 -30.62 1.88 -0.62
N GLN A 76 -31.15 0.96 0.20
CA GLN A 76 -31.73 1.26 1.51
C GLN A 76 -30.70 1.18 2.66
N LEU A 77 -29.48 0.70 2.40
CA LEU A 77 -28.38 0.82 3.36
C LEU A 77 -27.92 2.29 3.42
N PRO A 78 -27.62 2.83 4.61
CA PRO A 78 -27.14 4.21 4.74
C PRO A 78 -25.67 4.32 4.27
N ASP A 79 -25.41 4.12 2.98
CA ASP A 79 -24.10 4.32 2.35
C ASP A 79 -23.92 5.79 1.95
N CYS A 80 -24.09 6.70 2.91
CA CYS A 80 -23.55 8.04 2.76
C CYS A 80 -22.27 8.10 3.59
N PRO A 81 -21.08 7.94 2.96
CA PRO A 81 -19.83 8.12 3.69
C PRO A 81 -19.89 9.48 4.38
N PRO A 82 -19.49 9.57 5.67
CA PRO A 82 -19.57 10.81 6.43
C PRO A 82 -18.88 11.90 5.63
N SER A 83 -19.59 13.01 5.41
CA SER A 83 -18.98 14.19 4.79
C SER A 83 -17.73 14.58 5.60
N GLN A 84 -16.77 15.25 4.96
CA GLN A 84 -15.60 15.77 5.68
C GLN A 84 -16.02 16.59 6.92
N GLU A 85 -17.18 17.25 6.85
CA GLU A 85 -17.79 17.99 7.96
C GLU A 85 -18.15 17.10 9.17
N ALA A 86 -18.60 15.86 8.94
CA ALA A 86 -18.84 14.91 10.02
C ALA A 86 -17.52 14.45 10.66
N ILE A 87 -16.47 14.17 9.87
CA ILE A 87 -15.13 13.87 10.42
C ILE A 87 -14.59 15.03 11.25
N ASP A 88 -14.83 16.25 10.80
CA ASP A 88 -14.45 17.49 11.48
C ASP A 88 -15.29 17.76 12.75
N LEU A 89 -16.36 16.98 13.00
CA LEU A 89 -17.19 17.07 14.21
C LEU A 89 -16.51 16.44 15.44
N LEU A 90 -15.66 15.43 15.27
CA LEU A 90 -14.84 14.91 16.38
C LEU A 90 -13.96 16.05 16.91
N GLY A 91 -13.97 16.29 18.22
CA GLY A 91 -13.35 17.47 18.83
C GLY A 91 -14.28 18.68 18.98
N ARG A 92 -15.53 18.58 18.49
CA ARG A 92 -16.55 19.62 18.55
C ARG A 92 -17.92 19.11 19.02
N ARG A 93 -18.03 17.84 19.43
CA ARG A 93 -19.25 17.30 20.04
C ARG A 93 -19.44 17.92 21.43
N ASP A 94 -20.65 17.88 21.96
CA ASP A 94 -20.93 18.38 23.32
C ASP A 94 -20.02 17.70 24.36
N ILE A 95 -19.81 16.39 24.24
CA ILE A 95 -18.89 15.64 25.13
C ILE A 95 -17.43 16.06 24.99
N ASP A 96 -17.03 16.59 23.83
CA ASP A 96 -15.67 17.03 23.55
C ASP A 96 -15.43 18.43 24.13
N ILE A 97 -16.39 19.34 23.93
CA ILE A 97 -16.33 20.73 24.37
C ILE A 97 -16.46 20.83 25.90
N GLN A 98 -17.29 19.98 26.51
CA GLN A 98 -17.55 20.00 27.96
C GLN A 98 -16.46 19.31 28.79
N TYR A 99 -15.56 18.56 28.17
CA TYR A 99 -14.51 17.86 28.90
C TYR A 99 -13.37 18.80 29.29
N ASP A 100 -13.02 18.79 30.58
CA ASP A 100 -11.93 19.58 31.12
C ASP A 100 -10.59 18.84 30.95
N TRP A 101 -9.77 19.30 30.00
CA TRP A 101 -8.42 18.80 29.76
C TRP A 101 -7.37 19.38 30.72
N THR A 102 -7.71 20.36 31.57
CA THR A 102 -6.77 21.02 32.49
C THR A 102 -5.98 20.06 33.39
N PRO A 103 -6.56 18.96 33.93
CA PRO A 103 -5.80 17.99 34.73
C PRO A 103 -4.66 17.29 33.98
N HIS A 104 -4.66 17.33 32.65
CA HIS A 104 -3.64 16.73 31.79
C HIS A 104 -2.48 17.71 31.48
N VAL A 105 -2.63 18.99 31.82
CA VAL A 105 -1.63 20.03 31.60
C VAL A 105 -0.49 19.89 32.60
N GLY A 106 0.75 19.76 32.10
CA GLY A 106 1.95 19.63 32.92
C GLY A 106 2.13 18.27 33.60
N ARG A 107 1.23 17.30 33.37
CA ARG A 107 1.34 15.94 33.93
C ARG A 107 2.63 15.22 33.49
N TYR A 108 3.08 15.47 32.27
CA TYR A 108 4.26 14.86 31.66
C TYR A 108 5.36 15.90 31.39
N ALA A 109 5.80 16.58 32.45
CA ALA A 109 6.77 17.69 32.39
C ALA A 109 8.25 17.25 32.26
N ASP A 110 8.52 15.99 31.91
CA ASP A 110 9.89 15.51 31.71
C ASP A 110 10.63 16.37 30.66
N PRO A 111 11.85 16.87 30.93
CA PRO A 111 12.57 17.74 30.00
C PRO A 111 12.76 17.13 28.61
N GLY A 112 12.97 15.81 28.52
CA GLY A 112 13.11 15.10 27.25
C GLY A 112 11.80 15.09 26.45
N ILE A 113 10.64 15.01 27.11
CA ILE A 113 9.32 15.10 26.46
C ILE A 113 9.08 16.54 25.99
N VAL A 114 9.28 17.52 26.86
CA VAL A 114 9.02 18.94 26.57
C VAL A 114 9.92 19.48 25.47
N GLN A 115 11.20 19.08 25.45
CA GLN A 115 12.17 19.50 24.43
C GLN A 115 12.07 18.67 23.14
N GLY A 116 11.39 17.53 23.16
CA GLY A 116 11.26 16.65 22.00
C GLY A 116 12.41 15.65 21.80
N ASP A 117 13.29 15.50 22.78
CA ASP A 117 14.54 14.74 22.68
C ASP A 117 14.53 13.40 23.45
N TYR A 118 13.41 13.04 24.08
CA TYR A 118 13.24 11.82 24.89
C TYR A 118 13.82 10.56 24.22
N TRP A 119 13.39 10.27 22.98
CA TRP A 119 13.85 9.09 22.26
C TRP A 119 15.30 9.18 21.80
N ARG A 120 15.80 10.39 21.48
CA ARG A 120 17.20 10.57 21.10
C ARG A 120 18.11 10.16 22.26
N GLN A 121 17.80 10.62 23.47
CA GLN A 121 18.55 10.28 24.68
C GLN A 121 18.45 8.79 25.03
N ARG A 122 17.24 8.22 25.00
CA ARG A 122 17.00 6.78 25.27
C ARG A 122 17.73 5.87 24.28
N ILE A 123 17.69 6.18 22.99
CA ILE A 123 18.36 5.39 21.95
C ILE A 123 19.88 5.47 22.11
N GLU A 124 20.42 6.65 22.46
CA GLU A 124 21.86 6.82 22.68
C GLU A 124 22.36 6.01 23.89
N GLN A 125 21.58 5.98 24.97
CA GLN A 125 21.88 5.19 26.17
C GLN A 125 21.71 3.68 25.96
N ASN A 126 20.88 3.27 25.00
CA ASN A 126 20.57 1.87 24.69
C ASN A 126 20.93 1.55 23.23
N ARG A 127 22.10 2.00 22.76
CA ARG A 127 22.54 1.71 21.41
C ARG A 127 22.67 0.21 21.23
N LEU A 128 22.00 -0.32 20.20
CA LEU A 128 22.24 -1.67 19.76
C LEU A 128 23.68 -1.82 19.27
N TYR A 129 24.21 -3.03 19.46
CA TYR A 129 25.53 -3.43 18.97
C TYR A 129 25.59 -3.53 17.43
N MET A 130 24.46 -3.73 16.75
CA MET A 130 24.39 -3.88 15.29
C MET A 130 23.27 -3.03 14.67
N ASP A 131 23.52 -2.51 13.47
CA ASP A 131 22.52 -1.81 12.61
C ASP A 131 21.53 -2.80 11.93
N VAL A 132 21.71 -4.10 12.17
CA VAL A 132 20.89 -5.22 11.67
C VAL A 132 20.34 -6.01 12.85
N GLU A 133 19.26 -6.75 12.62
CA GLU A 133 18.75 -7.74 13.58
C GLU A 133 19.83 -8.81 13.84
N ASP A 134 20.14 -9.10 15.11
CA ASP A 134 21.06 -10.20 15.44
C ASP A 134 20.32 -11.54 15.34
N MET A 135 20.63 -12.31 14.30
CA MET A 135 20.08 -13.63 14.08
C MET A 135 21.13 -14.71 14.37
N PRO A 136 20.78 -15.79 15.11
CA PRO A 136 21.66 -16.92 15.33
C PRO A 136 22.07 -17.59 14.01
N LEU A 137 23.29 -18.14 13.95
CA LEU A 137 23.83 -18.74 12.71
C LEU A 137 23.05 -19.98 12.26
N GLU A 138 22.44 -20.69 13.21
CA GLU A 138 21.63 -21.90 13.00
C GLU A 138 20.38 -21.60 12.17
N VAL A 139 19.93 -20.33 12.16
CA VAL A 139 18.79 -19.87 11.35
C VAL A 139 19.01 -20.11 9.85
N ARG A 140 20.28 -20.14 9.40
CA ARG A 140 20.66 -20.46 8.02
C ARG A 140 20.08 -21.79 7.56
N ASP A 141 19.96 -22.76 8.46
CA ASP A 141 19.54 -24.14 8.13
C ASP A 141 18.01 -24.28 8.06
N ALA A 142 17.28 -23.27 8.53
CA ALA A 142 15.83 -23.14 8.34
C ALA A 142 15.45 -22.49 7.01
N LEU A 143 16.43 -21.93 6.26
CA LEU A 143 16.18 -21.37 4.93
C LEU A 143 15.76 -22.48 3.96
N ASN A 144 14.74 -22.20 3.14
CA ASN A 144 14.37 -23.12 2.07
C ASN A 144 15.43 -23.11 0.95
N PRO A 145 15.42 -24.11 0.03
CA PRO A 145 16.44 -24.23 -1.00
C PRO A 145 16.65 -22.95 -1.82
N GLU A 146 15.58 -22.27 -2.22
CA GLU A 146 15.66 -21.07 -3.05
C GLU A 146 16.19 -19.85 -2.28
N GLN A 147 15.80 -19.68 -1.01
CA GLN A 147 16.39 -18.67 -0.12
C GLN A 147 17.86 -18.97 0.13
N ARG A 148 18.22 -20.25 0.24
CA ARG A 148 19.59 -20.71 0.49
C ARG A 148 20.50 -20.42 -0.71
N ILE A 149 20.01 -20.54 -1.95
CA ILE A 149 20.73 -20.11 -3.17
C ILE A 149 21.14 -18.64 -3.03
N VAL A 150 20.19 -17.74 -2.77
CA VAL A 150 20.48 -16.31 -2.60
C VAL A 150 21.48 -16.09 -1.47
N TYR A 151 21.24 -16.69 -0.31
CA TYR A 151 22.09 -16.56 0.86
C TYR A 151 23.54 -17.01 0.57
N ASP A 152 23.72 -18.21 0.03
CA ASP A 152 25.05 -18.80 -0.19
C ASP A 152 25.81 -18.04 -1.30
N THR A 153 25.13 -17.52 -2.32
CA THR A 153 25.74 -16.65 -3.34
C THR A 153 26.39 -15.42 -2.71
N PHE A 154 25.68 -14.66 -1.88
CA PHE A 154 26.21 -13.40 -1.34
C PHE A 154 27.21 -13.62 -0.19
N ILE A 155 27.02 -14.66 0.62
CA ILE A 155 27.99 -15.01 1.66
C ILE A 155 29.30 -15.50 1.04
N GLY A 156 29.22 -16.40 0.06
CA GLY A 156 30.39 -16.88 -0.67
C GLY A 156 31.11 -15.73 -1.39
N HIS A 157 30.36 -14.87 -2.08
CA HIS A 157 30.90 -13.67 -2.73
C HIS A 157 31.63 -12.74 -1.75
N PHE A 158 31.08 -12.53 -0.56
CA PHE A 158 31.72 -11.69 0.46
C PHE A 158 32.99 -12.33 1.02
N GLN A 159 32.96 -13.64 1.27
CA GLN A 159 34.09 -14.37 1.85
C GLN A 159 35.28 -14.49 0.88
N CYS A 160 35.03 -14.69 -0.42
CA CYS A 160 36.10 -14.74 -1.41
C CYS A 160 36.67 -13.35 -1.76
N GLY A 161 36.02 -12.27 -1.31
CA GLY A 161 36.48 -10.90 -1.52
C GLY A 161 36.34 -10.39 -2.95
N SER A 162 35.50 -11.04 -3.78
CA SER A 162 35.26 -10.64 -5.17
C SER A 162 34.77 -9.19 -5.28
N GLU A 163 35.18 -8.52 -6.36
CA GLU A 163 34.76 -7.17 -6.74
C GLU A 163 33.76 -7.17 -7.90
N GLU A 164 33.45 -8.35 -8.46
CA GLU A 164 32.47 -8.51 -9.52
C GLU A 164 31.08 -8.04 -9.05
N GLN A 165 30.37 -7.34 -9.92
CA GLN A 165 29.04 -6.85 -9.61
C GLN A 165 28.02 -7.98 -9.78
N ILE A 166 27.23 -8.24 -8.74
CA ILE A 166 26.06 -9.11 -8.82
C ILE A 166 24.81 -8.25 -8.93
N LEU A 167 24.06 -8.44 -10.03
CA LEU A 167 22.72 -7.88 -10.22
C LEU A 167 21.70 -9.03 -10.16
N LEU A 168 21.16 -9.27 -8.97
CA LEU A 168 20.25 -10.38 -8.73
C LEU A 168 18.79 -9.92 -8.61
N HIS A 169 17.91 -10.65 -9.26
CA HIS A 169 16.47 -10.53 -9.14
C HIS A 169 15.92 -11.69 -8.28
N VAL A 170 15.12 -11.38 -7.26
CA VAL A 170 14.45 -12.36 -6.41
C VAL A 170 12.95 -12.10 -6.44
N ASP A 171 12.21 -13.07 -6.98
CA ASP A 171 10.75 -13.05 -7.03
C ASP A 171 10.14 -14.13 -6.12
N GLY A 172 8.87 -14.01 -5.80
CA GLY A 172 8.12 -15.02 -5.06
C GLY A 172 6.84 -14.44 -4.48
N GLY A 173 5.80 -15.27 -4.32
CA GLY A 173 4.49 -14.85 -3.82
C GLY A 173 4.50 -14.23 -2.41
N GLY A 174 3.36 -13.71 -1.98
CA GLY A 174 3.13 -13.24 -0.63
C GLY A 174 3.41 -14.35 0.37
N GLY A 175 4.23 -14.06 1.39
CA GLY A 175 4.49 -15.02 2.45
C GLY A 175 5.58 -16.05 2.16
N THR A 176 6.34 -15.96 1.06
CA THR A 176 7.46 -16.87 0.74
C THR A 176 8.75 -16.62 1.54
N GLY A 177 8.71 -15.74 2.55
CA GLY A 177 9.85 -15.47 3.44
C GLY A 177 10.93 -14.52 2.87
N LYS A 178 10.62 -13.71 1.84
CA LYS A 178 11.54 -12.71 1.27
C LYS A 178 12.20 -11.81 2.32
N SER A 179 11.41 -11.12 3.14
CA SER A 179 11.95 -10.22 4.16
C SER A 179 12.73 -10.97 5.26
N TYR A 180 12.37 -12.22 5.55
CA TYR A 180 13.12 -13.08 6.47
C TYR A 180 14.51 -13.42 5.91
N MET A 181 14.58 -13.84 4.65
CA MET A 181 15.84 -14.08 3.94
C MET A 181 16.74 -12.82 3.94
N ILE A 182 16.16 -11.64 3.68
CA ILE A 182 16.90 -10.36 3.75
C ILE A 182 17.52 -10.16 5.14
N LYS A 183 16.75 -10.40 6.21
CA LYS A 183 17.23 -10.24 7.59
C LYS A 183 18.36 -11.21 7.92
N VAL A 184 18.21 -12.50 7.58
CA VAL A 184 19.24 -13.53 7.81
C VAL A 184 20.52 -13.19 7.07
N LEU A 185 20.43 -12.88 5.77
CA LEU A 185 21.57 -12.47 4.96
C LEU A 185 22.26 -11.23 5.55
N SER A 186 21.48 -10.24 5.97
CA SER A 186 22.02 -8.98 6.51
C SER A 186 22.72 -9.18 7.84
N SER A 187 22.13 -9.98 8.74
CA SER A 187 22.74 -10.34 10.02
C SER A 187 24.08 -11.04 9.82
N HIS A 188 24.12 -12.05 8.97
CA HIS A 188 25.32 -12.88 8.82
C HIS A 188 26.43 -12.14 8.08
N LEU A 189 26.11 -11.30 7.10
CA LEU A 189 27.08 -10.41 6.46
C LEU A 189 27.66 -9.38 7.45
N GLN A 190 26.85 -8.79 8.33
CA GLN A 190 27.36 -7.92 9.39
C GLN A 190 28.30 -8.68 10.34
N ARG A 191 27.94 -9.91 10.73
CA ARG A 191 28.78 -10.75 11.59
C ARG A 191 30.13 -11.06 10.95
N LEU A 192 30.16 -11.35 9.64
CA LEU A 192 31.41 -11.52 8.87
C LEU A 192 32.21 -10.22 8.72
N ALA A 193 31.55 -9.07 8.66
CA ALA A 193 32.21 -7.77 8.64
C ALA A 193 32.84 -7.40 10.00
N GLY A 194 32.32 -7.96 11.10
CA GLY A 194 32.77 -7.71 12.47
C GLY A 194 32.36 -6.30 12.93
N ASN A 195 33.30 -5.57 13.52
CA ASN A 195 33.09 -4.19 14.00
C ASN A 195 33.11 -3.13 12.88
N ARG A 196 33.21 -3.55 11.61
CA ARG A 196 33.13 -2.65 10.46
C ARG A 196 31.68 -2.26 10.18
N PRO A 197 31.44 -1.10 9.52
CA PRO A 197 30.11 -0.76 9.05
C PRO A 197 29.51 -1.87 8.18
N SER A 198 28.18 -1.98 8.18
CA SER A 198 27.46 -3.02 7.46
C SER A 198 27.85 -3.04 5.97
N PRO A 199 28.28 -4.19 5.42
CA PRO A 199 28.57 -4.32 4.00
C PRO A 199 27.29 -4.39 3.16
N ILE A 200 26.12 -4.40 3.80
CA ILE A 200 24.81 -4.52 3.18
C ILE A 200 23.89 -3.40 3.66
N TRP A 201 23.31 -2.68 2.72
CA TRP A 201 22.28 -1.69 2.96
C TRP A 201 20.93 -2.21 2.48
N ARG A 202 19.89 -1.95 3.26
CA ARG A 202 18.52 -2.38 2.94
C ARG A 202 17.66 -1.16 2.68
N ALA A 203 16.95 -1.19 1.56
CA ALA A 203 16.05 -0.13 1.17
C ALA A 203 14.74 -0.67 0.61
N ALA A 204 13.71 0.16 0.61
CA ALA A 204 12.45 -0.13 -0.06
C ALA A 204 11.81 1.18 -0.58
N PRO A 205 10.83 1.10 -1.51
CA PRO A 205 10.09 2.28 -1.98
C PRO A 205 9.27 2.95 -0.88
N THR A 206 8.65 2.17 0.02
CA THR A 206 7.76 2.67 1.07
C THR A 206 8.37 2.53 2.46
N GLY A 207 7.90 3.37 3.40
CA GLY A 207 8.35 3.34 4.78
C GLY A 207 7.99 2.03 5.49
N VAL A 208 6.77 1.50 5.30
CA VAL A 208 6.34 0.24 5.93
C VAL A 208 7.26 -0.92 5.50
N ALA A 209 7.51 -1.04 4.19
CA ALA A 209 8.38 -2.07 3.63
C ALA A 209 9.83 -1.93 4.10
N SER A 210 10.39 -0.71 4.10
CA SER A 210 11.77 -0.51 4.55
C SER A 210 11.93 -0.91 6.01
N ASN A 211 10.90 -0.73 6.83
CA ASN A 211 10.98 -0.99 8.26
C ASN A 211 10.90 -2.46 8.59
N GLN A 212 10.15 -3.22 7.80
CA GLN A 212 10.07 -4.67 7.92
C GLN A 212 11.44 -5.35 7.78
N ILE A 213 12.38 -4.73 7.07
CA ILE A 213 13.76 -5.19 6.90
C ILE A 213 14.78 -4.36 7.71
N MET A 214 14.34 -3.49 8.62
CA MET A 214 15.21 -2.53 9.35
C MET A 214 16.12 -1.70 8.43
N GLY A 215 15.58 -1.28 7.28
CA GLY A 215 16.23 -0.44 6.28
C GLY A 215 15.69 0.99 6.24
N THR A 216 16.00 1.69 5.15
CA THR A 216 15.54 3.08 4.89
C THR A 216 14.75 3.16 3.59
N THR A 217 13.94 4.20 3.38
CA THR A 217 13.35 4.40 2.05
C THR A 217 14.41 4.78 1.02
N LEU A 218 14.22 4.37 -0.24
CA LEU A 218 15.10 4.76 -1.36
C LEU A 218 15.22 6.28 -1.50
N HIS A 219 14.10 6.99 -1.33
CA HIS A 219 14.03 8.45 -1.34
C HIS A 219 14.94 9.07 -0.26
N SER A 220 14.90 8.54 0.97
CA SER A 220 15.74 9.02 2.07
C SER A 220 17.22 8.65 1.88
N LEU A 221 17.50 7.46 1.35
CA LEU A 221 18.86 6.97 1.17
C LEU A 221 19.62 7.76 0.10
N LEU A 222 19.01 7.94 -1.07
CA LEU A 222 19.66 8.47 -2.27
C LEU A 222 19.23 9.91 -2.60
N ARG A 223 18.41 10.54 -1.74
CA ARG A 223 17.84 11.87 -1.95
C ARG A 223 17.17 11.98 -3.32
N LEU A 224 16.29 11.02 -3.61
CA LEU A 224 15.50 11.01 -4.84
C LEU A 224 14.42 12.09 -4.78
N PRO A 225 14.16 12.81 -5.88
CA PRO A 225 13.07 13.77 -5.93
C PRO A 225 11.71 13.06 -5.91
N MET A 226 10.72 13.66 -5.25
CA MET A 226 9.33 13.16 -5.22
C MET A 226 8.48 13.85 -6.29
N ASP A 227 8.45 15.19 -6.29
CA ASP A 227 7.58 16.01 -7.17
C ASP A 227 8.38 16.98 -8.06
N ARG A 228 9.61 16.61 -8.44
CA ARG A 228 10.49 17.49 -9.22
C ARG A 228 11.28 16.71 -10.26
N ALA A 229 11.76 17.44 -11.27
CA ALA A 229 12.71 16.91 -12.23
C ALA A 229 13.98 16.40 -11.51
N PHE A 230 14.58 15.35 -12.06
CA PHE A 230 15.83 14.83 -11.56
C PHE A 230 16.97 15.81 -11.85
N THR A 231 17.58 16.33 -10.79
CA THR A 231 18.80 17.15 -10.87
C THR A 231 19.96 16.42 -10.21
N GLU A 232 21.18 16.77 -10.60
CA GLU A 232 22.38 16.26 -9.94
C GLU A 232 22.44 16.66 -8.46
N LEU A 233 23.16 15.86 -7.66
CA LEU A 233 23.42 16.21 -6.27
C LEU A 233 24.43 17.35 -6.18
N SER A 234 24.33 18.16 -5.14
CA SER A 234 25.43 19.05 -4.77
C SER A 234 26.66 18.23 -4.35
N PRO A 235 27.90 18.75 -4.50
CA PRO A 235 29.09 18.05 -4.04
C PRO A 235 29.05 17.66 -2.55
N ALA A 236 28.45 18.52 -1.71
CA ALA A 236 28.27 18.24 -0.29
C ALA A 236 27.34 17.05 -0.04
N ASP A 237 26.23 16.97 -0.78
CA ASP A 237 25.27 15.88 -0.63
C ASP A 237 25.79 14.57 -1.21
N ALA A 238 26.49 14.63 -2.34
CA ALA A 238 27.17 13.48 -2.93
C ALA A 238 28.21 12.92 -1.95
N ASN A 239 29.05 13.77 -1.36
CA ASN A 239 30.03 13.36 -0.34
C ASN A 239 29.36 12.77 0.91
N ALA A 240 28.22 13.31 1.35
CA ALA A 240 27.49 12.77 2.50
C ALA A 240 26.98 11.34 2.23
N ILE A 241 26.41 11.09 1.05
CA ILE A 241 25.95 9.76 0.65
C ILE A 241 27.14 8.83 0.41
N GLN A 242 28.23 9.31 -0.20
CA GLN A 242 29.44 8.55 -0.41
C GLN A 242 30.05 8.08 0.90
N LYS A 243 30.14 8.96 1.92
CA LYS A 243 30.60 8.57 3.25
C LYS A 243 29.70 7.51 3.88
N LYS A 244 28.38 7.61 3.66
CA LYS A 244 27.39 6.66 4.17
C LYS A 244 27.45 5.29 3.49
N LEU A 245 27.71 5.26 2.18
CA LEU A 245 27.73 4.03 1.38
C LEU A 245 29.13 3.47 1.12
N ARG A 246 30.19 4.11 1.63
CA ARG A 246 31.60 3.76 1.37
C ARG A 246 31.91 2.28 1.60
N ASP A 247 31.38 1.72 2.68
CA ASP A 247 31.66 0.35 3.12
C ASP A 247 30.58 -0.65 2.63
N VAL A 248 29.55 -0.15 1.94
CA VAL A 248 28.43 -0.96 1.44
C VAL A 248 28.80 -1.62 0.11
N ARG A 249 28.78 -2.94 0.07
CA ARG A 249 28.96 -3.76 -1.15
C ARG A 249 27.65 -4.20 -1.79
N TYR A 250 26.61 -4.38 -0.96
CA TYR A 250 25.31 -4.91 -1.38
C TYR A 250 24.20 -3.92 -1.04
N LEU A 251 23.38 -3.55 -2.03
CA LEU A 251 22.15 -2.80 -1.80
C LEU A 251 20.95 -3.69 -2.10
N VAL A 252 20.18 -4.02 -1.07
CA VAL A 252 18.90 -4.71 -1.19
C VAL A 252 17.79 -3.69 -1.39
N ILE A 253 16.95 -3.93 -2.38
CA ILE A 253 15.74 -3.16 -2.64
C ILE A 253 14.53 -4.10 -2.54
N ASP A 254 13.82 -4.07 -1.41
CA ASP A 254 12.59 -4.84 -1.19
C ASP A 254 11.36 -4.14 -1.79
N GLU A 255 10.28 -4.88 -1.99
CA GLU A 255 9.04 -4.44 -2.67
C GLU A 255 9.30 -3.83 -4.06
N LYS A 256 10.13 -4.51 -4.87
CA LYS A 256 10.49 -4.11 -6.25
C LYS A 256 9.30 -3.84 -7.18
N SER A 257 8.12 -4.39 -6.89
CA SER A 257 6.91 -4.18 -7.68
C SER A 257 6.45 -2.73 -7.68
N MET A 258 6.76 -1.99 -6.61
CA MET A 258 6.45 -0.58 -6.48
C MET A 258 7.52 0.34 -7.08
N LEU A 259 8.57 -0.22 -7.70
CA LEU A 259 9.62 0.56 -8.36
C LEU A 259 9.28 0.75 -9.85
N GLY A 260 9.27 2.01 -10.29
CA GLY A 260 9.10 2.33 -11.71
C GLY A 260 10.41 2.41 -12.49
N LEU A 261 10.35 2.28 -13.82
CA LEU A 261 11.53 2.42 -14.71
C LEU A 261 12.28 3.74 -14.48
N ARG A 262 11.55 4.84 -14.41
CA ARG A 262 12.13 6.18 -14.16
C ARG A 262 12.87 6.24 -12.83
N GLN A 263 12.29 5.65 -11.77
CA GLN A 263 12.94 5.61 -10.44
C GLN A 263 14.20 4.75 -10.46
N LEU A 264 14.20 3.60 -11.15
CA LEU A 264 15.39 2.78 -11.29
C LEU A 264 16.52 3.52 -12.02
N SER A 265 16.20 4.29 -13.06
CA SER A 265 17.17 5.19 -13.73
C SER A 265 17.76 6.22 -12.77
N TRP A 266 16.93 6.81 -11.90
CA TRP A 266 17.42 7.77 -10.90
C TRP A 266 18.32 7.11 -9.86
N ILE A 267 18.02 5.88 -9.43
CA ILE A 267 18.86 5.10 -8.52
C ILE A 267 20.23 4.83 -9.17
N ASP A 268 20.25 4.35 -10.41
CA ASP A 268 21.47 4.12 -11.19
C ASP A 268 22.31 5.41 -11.29
N LYS A 269 21.70 6.52 -11.74
CA LYS A 269 22.37 7.82 -11.86
C LYS A 269 22.94 8.30 -10.53
N ARG A 270 22.20 8.18 -9.43
CA ARG A 270 22.65 8.59 -8.09
C ARG A 270 23.84 7.77 -7.64
N LEU A 271 23.80 6.45 -7.81
CA LEU A 271 24.90 5.58 -7.39
C LEU A 271 26.16 5.82 -8.24
N ARG A 272 26.03 6.06 -9.55
CA ARG A 272 27.15 6.48 -10.40
C ARG A 272 27.75 7.82 -9.97
N GLN A 273 26.93 8.78 -9.55
CA GLN A 273 27.41 10.06 -8.99
C GLN A 273 28.14 9.88 -7.65
N VAL A 274 27.68 8.95 -6.81
CA VAL A 274 28.28 8.64 -5.49
C VAL A 274 29.59 7.85 -5.63
N PHE A 275 29.70 7.01 -6.66
CA PHE A 275 30.86 6.18 -6.95
C PHE A 275 31.49 6.55 -8.31
N PRO A 276 32.09 7.75 -8.45
CA PRO A 276 32.56 8.27 -9.73
C PRO A 276 33.64 7.39 -10.38
N ALA A 277 34.45 6.68 -9.59
CA ALA A 277 35.47 5.74 -10.10
C ALA A 277 34.87 4.56 -10.89
N ARG A 278 33.60 4.21 -10.64
CA ARG A 278 32.87 3.12 -11.29
C ARG A 278 31.63 3.63 -12.04
N ALA A 279 31.60 4.91 -12.42
CA ALA A 279 30.44 5.54 -13.06
C ALA A 279 30.06 4.96 -14.44
N ALA A 280 30.98 4.22 -15.08
CA ALA A 280 30.72 3.49 -16.32
C ALA A 280 29.87 2.23 -16.10
N GLU A 281 29.92 1.67 -14.90
CA GLU A 281 29.17 0.47 -14.51
C GLU A 281 27.76 0.84 -14.05
N PHE A 282 26.80 -0.08 -14.23
CA PHE A 282 25.46 0.11 -13.67
C PHE A 282 25.57 0.28 -12.15
N PHE A 283 24.76 1.17 -11.60
CA PHE A 283 24.68 1.45 -10.17
C PHE A 283 26.04 1.82 -9.53
N GLY A 284 27.00 2.35 -10.30
CA GLY A 284 28.33 2.65 -9.77
C GLY A 284 29.09 1.41 -9.28
N GLY A 285 28.79 0.23 -9.86
CA GLY A 285 29.44 -1.04 -9.57
C GLY A 285 29.03 -1.72 -8.26
N ILE A 286 28.08 -1.16 -7.50
CA ILE A 286 27.53 -1.79 -6.30
C ILE A 286 26.63 -2.98 -6.68
N SER A 287 26.71 -4.08 -5.95
CA SER A 287 25.84 -5.23 -6.21
C SER A 287 24.41 -4.92 -5.73
N ILE A 288 23.42 -5.20 -6.57
CA ILE A 288 22.00 -4.93 -6.29
C ILE A 288 21.22 -6.22 -6.16
N ILE A 289 20.38 -6.32 -5.13
CA ILE A 289 19.41 -7.40 -4.94
C ILE A 289 18.01 -6.80 -5.02
N LEU A 290 17.30 -7.02 -6.12
CA LEU A 290 15.90 -6.62 -6.24
C LEU A 290 15.00 -7.73 -5.69
N VAL A 291 14.22 -7.44 -4.67
CA VAL A 291 13.36 -8.42 -3.99
C VAL A 291 11.90 -7.95 -4.01
N GLY A 292 10.95 -8.83 -4.29
CA GLY A 292 9.53 -8.51 -4.22
C GLY A 292 8.65 -9.47 -5.02
N ASP A 293 7.44 -9.07 -5.38
CA ASP A 293 6.47 -9.87 -6.15
C ASP A 293 5.76 -8.98 -7.16
N PHE A 294 5.98 -9.15 -8.47
CA PHE A 294 5.34 -8.27 -9.48
C PHE A 294 3.83 -8.40 -9.58
N PHE A 295 3.25 -9.45 -8.99
CA PHE A 295 1.80 -9.62 -8.91
C PHE A 295 1.18 -8.89 -7.71
N GLN A 296 1.99 -8.24 -6.87
CA GLN A 296 1.51 -7.24 -5.92
C GLN A 296 1.32 -5.87 -6.61
N LEU A 297 1.11 -4.82 -5.82
CA LEU A 297 0.79 -3.50 -6.33
C LEU A 297 1.91 -2.97 -7.26
N PRO A 298 1.58 -2.53 -8.48
CA PRO A 298 2.51 -1.85 -9.38
C PRO A 298 2.88 -0.43 -8.87
N PRO A 299 3.87 0.25 -9.48
CA PRO A 299 4.23 1.59 -9.06
C PRO A 299 3.10 2.59 -9.41
N ILE A 300 2.83 3.53 -8.52
CA ILE A 300 1.83 4.58 -8.74
C ILE A 300 2.37 5.58 -9.77
N ALA A 301 1.58 5.87 -10.80
CA ALA A 301 1.84 6.87 -11.85
C ALA A 301 3.19 6.72 -12.59
N ASN A 302 3.80 5.53 -12.57
CA ASN A 302 5.03 5.22 -13.29
C ASN A 302 4.86 3.91 -14.06
N LYS A 303 5.69 3.70 -15.09
CA LYS A 303 5.73 2.41 -15.78
C LYS A 303 6.48 1.38 -14.93
N PRO A 304 5.92 0.17 -14.72
CA PRO A 304 6.57 -0.89 -13.96
C PRO A 304 7.86 -1.36 -14.64
N LEU A 305 8.75 -2.01 -13.88
CA LEU A 305 10.03 -2.54 -14.41
C LEU A 305 9.85 -3.50 -15.58
N TYR A 306 8.78 -4.30 -15.53
CA TYR A 306 8.41 -5.27 -16.57
C TYR A 306 7.64 -4.65 -17.75
N PHE A 307 7.57 -3.33 -17.86
CA PHE A 307 6.95 -2.69 -19.02
C PHE A 307 7.79 -2.94 -20.28
N ASP A 308 7.15 -3.47 -21.31
CA ASP A 308 7.75 -3.92 -22.59
C ASP A 308 7.27 -3.13 -23.81
N GLY A 309 6.30 -2.23 -23.64
CA GLY A 309 5.80 -1.34 -24.71
C GLY A 309 6.78 -0.21 -25.09
N PRO A 310 6.39 0.64 -26.06
CA PRO A 310 7.22 1.73 -26.53
C PRO A 310 7.45 2.79 -25.44
N LEU A 311 8.71 3.22 -25.29
CA LEU A 311 9.15 4.24 -24.33
C LEU A 311 9.56 5.51 -25.09
N LYS A 312 9.02 6.65 -24.66
CA LYS A 312 9.37 7.98 -25.19
C LYS A 312 10.28 8.78 -24.25
N ASP A 313 10.21 8.50 -22.96
CA ASP A 313 10.98 9.18 -21.93
C ASP A 313 12.38 8.55 -21.78
N LEU A 314 13.43 9.37 -21.86
CA LEU A 314 14.81 8.91 -21.79
C LEU A 314 15.18 8.27 -20.44
N HIS A 315 14.57 8.71 -19.34
CA HIS A 315 14.79 8.07 -18.04
C HIS A 315 14.13 6.71 -17.98
N GLU A 316 12.93 6.54 -18.56
CA GLU A 316 12.30 5.22 -18.67
C GLU A 316 13.14 4.27 -19.53
N VAL A 317 13.69 4.72 -20.66
CA VAL A 317 14.59 3.93 -21.51
C VAL A 317 15.84 3.51 -20.74
N SER A 318 16.52 4.47 -20.09
CA SER A 318 17.69 4.20 -19.25
C SER A 318 17.38 3.22 -18.12
N GLY A 319 16.21 3.36 -17.49
CA GLY A 319 15.73 2.45 -16.45
C GLY A 319 15.48 1.05 -16.98
N GLN A 320 14.90 0.92 -18.17
CA GLN A 320 14.65 -0.38 -18.81
C GLN A 320 15.97 -1.07 -19.16
N THR A 321 16.96 -0.33 -19.66
CA THR A 321 18.30 -0.86 -19.92
C THR A 321 18.97 -1.33 -18.63
N ALA A 322 18.90 -0.53 -17.55
CA ALA A 322 19.44 -0.92 -16.25
C ALA A 322 18.73 -2.15 -15.68
N TYR A 323 17.41 -2.27 -15.85
CA TYR A 323 16.65 -3.43 -15.43
C TYR A 323 17.01 -4.70 -16.23
N ARG A 324 17.21 -4.58 -17.54
CA ARG A 324 17.64 -5.71 -18.39
C ARG A 324 19.04 -6.23 -18.07
N ALA A 325 19.86 -5.47 -17.34
CA ALA A 325 21.16 -5.93 -16.85
C ALA A 325 21.03 -6.96 -15.71
N PHE A 326 19.86 -7.08 -15.07
CA PHE A 326 19.56 -8.16 -14.12
C PHE A 326 19.27 -9.45 -14.90
N ASN A 327 20.31 -10.23 -15.16
CA ASN A 327 20.26 -11.46 -15.95
C ASN A 327 20.12 -12.74 -15.09
N HIS A 328 20.20 -12.63 -13.76
CA HIS A 328 20.01 -13.74 -12.84
C HIS A 328 18.74 -13.54 -12.02
N THR A 329 17.87 -14.57 -12.01
CA THR A 329 16.63 -14.57 -11.22
C THR A 329 16.52 -15.81 -10.35
N VAL A 330 16.10 -15.64 -9.09
CA VAL A 330 15.70 -16.72 -8.19
C VAL A 330 14.22 -16.56 -7.83
N PHE A 331 13.44 -17.64 -7.95
CA PHE A 331 12.02 -17.67 -7.61
C PHE A 331 11.80 -18.43 -6.30
N LEU A 332 11.32 -17.75 -5.26
CA LEU A 332 10.91 -18.39 -4.00
C LEU A 332 9.53 -19.00 -4.18
N LYS A 333 9.45 -20.33 -4.21
CA LYS A 333 8.21 -21.08 -4.49
C LYS A 333 7.41 -21.39 -3.22
N LYS A 334 8.08 -21.75 -2.13
CA LYS A 334 7.42 -22.22 -0.90
C LYS A 334 6.80 -21.06 -0.10
N VAL A 335 5.47 -21.04 -0.01
CA VAL A 335 4.72 -20.14 0.87
C VAL A 335 4.89 -20.56 2.33
N GLN A 336 5.36 -19.64 3.17
CA GLN A 336 5.66 -19.85 4.60
C GLN A 336 4.67 -19.16 5.54
N ARG A 337 3.79 -18.29 5.03
CA ARG A 337 2.80 -17.57 5.87
C ARG A 337 1.57 -18.44 6.16
N GLN A 338 0.99 -19.03 5.11
CA GLN A 338 -0.14 -19.95 5.20
C GLN A 338 0.36 -21.39 5.25
N GLN A 339 0.98 -21.79 6.37
CA GLN A 339 1.48 -23.16 6.58
C GLN A 339 0.35 -24.12 7.01
N GLY A 340 0.58 -25.43 6.87
CA GLY A 340 -0.39 -26.48 7.22
C GLY A 340 -1.09 -27.08 6.01
N ASP A 341 -1.37 -28.38 6.04
CA ASP A 341 -2.05 -29.08 4.95
C ASP A 341 -3.52 -28.65 4.82
N ASP A 342 -4.14 -28.29 5.94
CA ASP A 342 -5.48 -27.69 6.04
C ASP A 342 -5.59 -26.35 5.29
N GLN A 343 -4.48 -25.63 5.12
CA GLN A 343 -4.44 -24.37 4.38
C GLN A 343 -4.15 -24.53 2.87
N ALA A 344 -4.12 -25.76 2.34
CA ALA A 344 -3.83 -26.01 0.92
C ALA A 344 -4.82 -25.32 -0.02
N GLY A 345 -6.12 -25.42 0.27
CA GLY A 345 -7.16 -24.74 -0.52
C GLY A 345 -7.03 -23.21 -0.46
N PHE A 346 -6.64 -22.66 0.69
CA PHE A 346 -6.43 -21.21 0.82
C PHE A 346 -5.19 -20.73 0.04
N ARG A 347 -4.11 -21.52 0.05
CA ARG A 347 -2.92 -21.22 -0.79
C ARG A 347 -3.27 -21.23 -2.28
N LEU A 348 -4.08 -22.20 -2.73
CA LEU A 348 -4.56 -22.23 -4.12
C LEU A 348 -5.37 -20.99 -4.46
N ALA A 349 -6.33 -20.60 -3.61
CA ALA A 349 -7.12 -19.39 -3.80
C ALA A 349 -6.24 -18.13 -3.89
N LEU A 350 -5.21 -18.03 -3.05
CA LEU A 350 -4.24 -16.92 -3.09
C LEU A 350 -3.41 -16.92 -4.38
N GLU A 351 -2.99 -18.08 -4.86
CA GLU A 351 -2.26 -18.22 -6.13
C GLU A 351 -3.14 -17.84 -7.33
N GLU A 352 -4.41 -18.23 -7.31
CA GLU A 352 -5.38 -17.84 -8.33
C GLU A 352 -5.73 -16.36 -8.29
N LEU A 353 -5.86 -15.76 -7.09
CA LEU A 353 -5.98 -14.31 -6.93
C LEU A 353 -4.72 -13.59 -7.44
N ARG A 354 -3.53 -14.13 -7.16
CA ARG A 354 -2.25 -13.61 -7.68
C ARG A 354 -2.22 -13.65 -9.20
N GLY A 355 -2.72 -14.73 -9.79
CA GLY A 355 -2.80 -14.94 -11.24
C GLY A 355 -4.03 -14.32 -11.90
N LEU A 356 -4.91 -13.64 -11.14
CA LEU A 356 -6.14 -13.00 -11.61
C LEU A 356 -7.14 -13.96 -12.29
N LYS A 357 -7.08 -15.24 -11.92
CA LYS A 357 -7.88 -16.33 -12.51
C LYS A 357 -8.55 -17.14 -11.40
N LEU A 358 -9.41 -16.48 -10.62
CA LEU A 358 -10.11 -17.12 -9.50
C LEU A 358 -11.07 -18.20 -10.01
N SER A 359 -10.83 -19.45 -9.60
CA SER A 359 -11.68 -20.59 -9.93
C SER A 359 -12.99 -20.54 -9.14
N ILE A 360 -13.98 -21.31 -9.60
CA ILE A 360 -15.27 -21.42 -8.90
C ILE A 360 -15.07 -22.05 -7.51
N GLU A 361 -14.13 -22.99 -7.36
CA GLU A 361 -13.85 -23.67 -6.10
C GLU A 361 -13.22 -22.71 -5.08
N SER A 362 -12.19 -21.96 -5.48
CA SER A 362 -11.58 -20.94 -4.63
C SER A 362 -12.53 -19.80 -4.30
N TRP A 363 -13.35 -19.37 -5.27
CA TRP A 363 -14.39 -18.37 -5.01
C TRP A 363 -15.41 -18.87 -3.98
N LYS A 364 -15.88 -20.12 -4.09
CA LYS A 364 -16.77 -20.73 -3.09
C LYS A 364 -16.11 -20.78 -1.71
N LEU A 365 -14.83 -21.15 -1.64
CA LEU A 365 -14.05 -21.18 -0.40
C LEU A 365 -13.99 -19.80 0.26
N LEU A 366 -13.57 -18.77 -0.48
CA LEU A 366 -13.51 -17.40 0.03
C LEU A 366 -14.91 -16.87 0.39
N SER A 367 -15.93 -17.24 -0.38
CA SER A 367 -17.32 -16.86 -0.14
C SER A 367 -17.91 -17.45 1.15
N GLN A 368 -17.27 -18.44 1.77
CA GLN A 368 -17.64 -18.92 3.11
C GLN A 368 -17.22 -17.94 4.21
N ARG A 369 -16.27 -17.04 3.92
CA ARG A 369 -15.73 -16.05 4.85
C ARG A 369 -16.45 -14.70 4.80
N VAL A 370 -17.54 -14.60 4.03
CA VAL A 370 -18.40 -13.41 3.99
C VAL A 370 -19.15 -13.31 5.32
N GLN A 371 -19.16 -12.12 5.92
CA GLN A 371 -19.69 -11.84 7.26
C GLN A 371 -21.08 -12.45 7.49
N VAL A 372 -22.00 -12.30 6.53
CA VAL A 372 -23.38 -12.83 6.61
C VAL A 372 -23.47 -14.36 6.76
N LYS A 373 -22.40 -15.09 6.44
CA LYS A 373 -22.33 -16.55 6.58
C LYS A 373 -21.60 -17.00 7.85
N LEU A 374 -20.96 -16.09 8.57
CA LEU A 374 -20.28 -16.40 9.82
C LEU A 374 -21.29 -16.42 10.97
N SER A 375 -21.01 -17.23 11.98
CA SER A 375 -21.80 -17.19 13.21
C SER A 375 -21.49 -15.90 13.99
N GLN A 376 -22.44 -15.38 14.77
CA GLN A 376 -22.21 -14.21 15.62
C GLN A 376 -20.97 -14.38 16.51
N ARG A 377 -20.80 -15.56 17.12
CA ARG A 377 -19.64 -15.87 17.95
C ARG A 377 -18.32 -15.72 17.20
N GLU A 378 -18.30 -16.08 15.92
CA GLU A 378 -17.11 -15.97 15.09
C GLU A 378 -16.86 -14.52 14.67
N GLU A 379 -17.92 -13.80 14.27
CA GLU A 379 -17.88 -12.38 13.95
C GLU A 379 -17.32 -11.53 15.12
N ASP A 380 -17.78 -11.79 16.34
CA ASP A 380 -17.29 -11.10 17.56
C ASP A 380 -15.77 -11.25 17.73
N THR A 381 -15.18 -12.33 17.20
CA THR A 381 -13.73 -12.51 17.28
C THR A 381 -12.93 -11.59 16.34
N PHE A 382 -13.59 -10.88 15.44
CA PHE A 382 -13.03 -9.89 14.53
C PHE A 382 -13.23 -8.44 15.01
N ASP A 383 -13.82 -8.21 16.18
CA ASP A 383 -14.07 -6.86 16.71
C ASP A 383 -12.79 -6.01 16.79
N ALA A 384 -11.69 -6.62 17.25
CA ALA A 384 -10.38 -5.98 17.35
C ALA A 384 -9.51 -6.16 16.08
N ALA A 385 -10.03 -6.83 15.04
CA ALA A 385 -9.26 -7.11 13.84
C ALA A 385 -9.08 -5.85 12.98
N LEU A 386 -7.90 -5.74 12.39
CA LEU A 386 -7.58 -4.65 11.47
C LEU A 386 -8.41 -4.77 10.21
N ARG A 387 -9.06 -3.67 9.82
CA ARG A 387 -9.72 -3.56 8.52
C ARG A 387 -8.79 -3.06 7.44
N ILE A 388 -8.86 -3.69 6.28
CA ILE A 388 -8.02 -3.35 5.14
C ILE A 388 -8.94 -3.08 3.95
N TYR A 389 -8.94 -1.84 3.47
CA TYR A 389 -9.82 -1.41 2.37
C TYR A 389 -9.03 -0.84 1.19
N SER A 390 -9.60 -0.91 0.00
CA SER A 390 -8.97 -0.41 -1.23
C SER A 390 -8.93 1.13 -1.25
N LYS A 391 -10.01 1.79 -0.84
CA LYS A 391 -10.22 3.26 -0.91
C LYS A 391 -9.99 3.96 0.43
N LYS A 392 -9.36 5.15 0.38
CA LYS A 392 -9.15 6.02 1.56
C LYS A 392 -10.45 6.50 2.20
N ALA A 393 -11.51 6.74 1.41
CA ALA A 393 -12.80 7.20 1.92
C ALA A 393 -13.38 6.20 2.93
N ARG A 394 -13.45 4.92 2.55
CA ARG A 394 -13.93 3.84 3.43
C ARG A 394 -13.08 3.67 4.69
N VAL A 395 -11.76 3.80 4.56
CA VAL A 395 -10.83 3.79 5.71
C VAL A 395 -11.14 4.93 6.69
N ASN A 396 -11.36 6.14 6.18
CA ASN A 396 -11.62 7.31 7.00
C ASN A 396 -12.98 7.21 7.70
N GLU A 397 -14.01 6.79 6.96
CA GLU A 397 -15.35 6.50 7.48
C GLU A 397 -15.28 5.51 8.65
N TYR A 398 -14.67 4.35 8.42
CA TYR A 398 -14.62 3.30 9.44
C TYR A 398 -13.87 3.74 10.70
N ASN A 399 -12.73 4.43 10.52
CA ASN A 399 -11.96 4.97 11.63
C ASN A 399 -12.78 6.04 12.40
N TYR A 400 -13.50 6.90 11.69
CA TYR A 400 -14.35 7.92 12.30
C TYR A 400 -15.46 7.30 13.15
N GLU A 401 -16.21 6.34 12.60
CA GLU A 401 -17.28 5.66 13.33
C GLU A 401 -16.77 5.00 14.61
N HIS A 402 -15.62 4.34 14.55
CA HIS A 402 -15.02 3.71 15.73
C HIS A 402 -14.65 4.71 16.82
N LEU A 403 -14.06 5.84 16.44
CA LEU A 403 -13.77 6.92 17.39
C LEU A 403 -15.05 7.50 18.01
N VAL A 404 -16.15 7.58 17.27
CA VAL A 404 -17.45 7.99 17.80
C VAL A 404 -18.01 6.93 18.77
N ARG A 405 -17.92 5.64 18.42
CA ARG A 405 -18.41 4.52 19.24
C ARG A 405 -17.72 4.40 20.60
N LEU A 406 -16.47 4.86 20.72
CA LEU A 406 -15.78 4.93 22.01
C LEU A 406 -16.52 5.80 23.04
N LYS A 407 -17.34 6.76 22.60
CA LYS A 407 -18.06 7.71 23.49
C LYS A 407 -17.14 8.44 24.47
N HIS A 408 -15.86 8.57 24.12
CA HIS A 408 -14.88 9.31 24.89
C HIS A 408 -14.68 10.70 24.29
N PRO A 409 -14.36 11.71 25.12
CA PRO A 409 -13.97 13.04 24.64
C PRO A 409 -12.78 12.95 23.69
N ALA A 410 -12.95 13.52 22.51
CA ALA A 410 -11.94 13.59 21.47
C ALA A 410 -11.43 15.02 21.31
N ILE A 411 -10.22 15.15 20.80
CA ILE A 411 -9.64 16.42 20.36
C ILE A 411 -9.18 16.29 18.91
N GLN A 412 -9.22 17.41 18.18
CA GLN A 412 -8.57 17.52 16.87
C GLN A 412 -7.17 18.07 17.04
N VAL A 413 -6.16 17.26 16.75
CA VAL A 413 -4.77 17.69 16.86
C VAL A 413 -4.36 18.36 15.55
N MET A 414 -4.35 19.68 15.55
CA MET A 414 -3.98 20.50 14.40
C MET A 414 -2.46 20.52 14.20
N ALA A 415 -1.99 20.27 12.98
CA ALA A 415 -0.58 20.37 12.65
C ALA A 415 -0.12 21.84 12.65
N LYS A 416 1.10 22.09 13.12
CA LYS A 416 1.74 23.40 12.98
C LYS A 416 2.48 23.47 11.65
N ASN A 417 2.00 24.31 10.75
CA ASN A 417 2.55 24.52 9.41
C ASN A 417 3.34 25.83 9.33
N ILE A 418 4.49 25.82 8.64
CA ILE A 418 5.35 26.97 8.37
C ILE A 418 5.64 27.00 6.87
N GLY A 419 5.54 28.16 6.24
CA GLY A 419 5.76 28.34 4.79
C GLY A 419 4.45 28.56 4.02
N ASN A 420 4.56 29.20 2.85
CA ASN A 420 3.40 29.58 2.05
C ASN A 420 2.70 28.34 1.46
N GLY A 421 1.40 28.16 1.75
CA GLY A 421 0.59 27.02 1.31
C GLY A 421 0.86 25.70 2.04
N ALA A 422 1.69 25.71 3.10
CA ALA A 422 2.03 24.51 3.88
C ALA A 422 0.82 23.86 4.58
N ASP A 423 -0.21 24.64 4.88
CA ASP A 423 -1.49 24.20 5.43
C ASP A 423 -2.32 23.38 4.43
N LYS A 424 -2.22 23.70 3.14
CA LYS A 424 -2.93 23.00 2.05
C LYS A 424 -2.21 21.76 1.53
N ALA A 425 -0.96 21.53 1.95
CA ALA A 425 -0.19 20.38 1.52
C ALA A 425 -0.82 19.07 2.00
N THR A 426 -0.86 18.06 1.13
CA THR A 426 -1.38 16.75 1.50
C THR A 426 -0.47 16.06 2.52
N SER A 427 -1.00 15.05 3.22
CA SER A 427 -0.20 14.28 4.16
C SER A 427 1.00 13.62 3.47
N GLU A 428 0.83 13.12 2.25
CA GLU A 428 1.90 12.50 1.47
C GLU A 428 3.04 13.49 1.16
N GLN A 429 2.70 14.72 0.76
CA GLN A 429 3.67 15.79 0.50
C GLN A 429 4.43 16.20 1.77
N ALA A 430 3.75 16.19 2.92
CA ALA A 430 4.33 16.52 4.22
C ALA A 430 4.99 15.32 4.93
N GLY A 431 5.42 14.28 4.19
CA GLY A 431 6.13 13.14 4.75
C GLY A 431 5.24 12.21 5.61
N ASN A 432 3.98 12.06 5.22
CA ASN A 432 2.91 11.32 5.90
C ASN A 432 2.47 11.92 7.25
N LEU A 433 2.79 13.19 7.51
CA LEU A 433 2.23 13.93 8.64
C LEU A 433 0.86 14.51 8.28
N ALA A 434 -0.16 14.08 9.02
CA ALA A 434 -1.53 14.55 8.85
C ALA A 434 -1.64 16.06 9.09
N GLY A 435 -2.48 16.76 8.31
CA GLY A 435 -2.79 18.18 8.56
C GLY A 435 -3.57 18.36 9.87
N GLN A 436 -4.45 17.42 10.17
CA GLN A 436 -5.16 17.27 11.43
C GLN A 436 -5.51 15.80 11.63
N PHE A 437 -5.69 15.35 12.86
CA PHE A 437 -6.31 14.05 13.12
C PHE A 437 -7.05 14.04 14.47
N PRO A 438 -8.19 13.34 14.55
CA PRO A 438 -8.90 13.16 15.80
C PRO A 438 -8.21 12.12 16.69
N VAL A 439 -8.19 12.37 17.99
CA VAL A 439 -7.69 11.43 18.99
C VAL A 439 -8.50 11.53 20.29
N CYS A 440 -8.70 10.39 20.94
CA CYS A 440 -9.31 10.29 22.27
C CYS A 440 -8.59 9.20 23.07
N ILE A 441 -8.76 9.24 24.39
CA ILE A 441 -8.26 8.18 25.28
C ILE A 441 -8.94 6.86 24.90
N GLY A 442 -8.18 5.78 24.77
CA GLY A 442 -8.66 4.48 24.31
C GLY A 442 -8.64 4.28 22.79
N ALA A 443 -8.35 5.32 21.99
CA ALA A 443 -8.25 5.18 20.55
C ALA A 443 -7.10 4.25 20.13
N ARG A 444 -7.33 3.38 19.13
CA ARG A 444 -6.26 2.62 18.47
C ARG A 444 -5.59 3.44 17.38
N LEU A 445 -4.32 3.78 17.59
CA LEU A 445 -3.51 4.51 16.62
C LEU A 445 -2.32 3.65 16.15
N MET A 446 -1.81 4.00 14.98
CA MET A 446 -0.65 3.38 14.34
C MET A 446 0.43 4.43 14.10
N LEU A 447 1.68 4.06 14.40
CA LEU A 447 2.85 4.88 14.07
C LEU A 447 3.03 4.95 12.55
N THR A 448 3.27 6.14 12.02
CA THR A 448 3.53 6.39 10.58
C THR A 448 5.02 6.47 10.24
N GLN A 449 5.89 6.36 11.25
CA GLN A 449 7.34 6.35 11.07
C GLN A 449 8.04 5.52 12.16
N ASN A 450 9.31 5.22 11.96
CA ASN A 450 10.13 4.62 13.00
C ASN A 450 10.51 5.65 14.05
N ILE A 451 10.42 5.24 15.31
CA ILE A 451 11.00 5.94 16.44
C ILE A 451 12.18 5.14 16.96
N TRP A 452 11.97 3.86 17.28
CA TRP A 452 13.00 2.96 17.79
C TRP A 452 12.68 1.51 17.39
N GLN A 453 13.19 1.11 16.23
CA GLN A 453 12.83 -0.18 15.59
C GLN A 453 13.17 -1.41 16.45
N PRO A 454 14.34 -1.50 17.10
CA PRO A 454 14.70 -2.61 17.97
C PRO A 454 13.72 -2.89 19.11
N ALA A 455 13.11 -1.83 19.64
CA ALA A 455 12.18 -1.90 20.74
C ALA A 455 10.72 -2.11 20.27
N GLY A 456 10.48 -2.21 18.96
CA GLY A 456 9.13 -2.39 18.38
C GLY A 456 8.40 -1.10 18.01
N LEU A 457 9.02 0.09 18.16
CA LEU A 457 8.43 1.37 17.72
C LEU A 457 8.75 1.66 16.25
N VAL A 458 8.10 0.90 15.38
CA VAL A 458 8.24 0.95 13.92
C VAL A 458 7.01 1.58 13.26
N ASN A 459 7.15 2.07 12.03
CA ASN A 459 5.97 2.38 11.20
C ASN A 459 5.09 1.13 11.08
N GLY A 460 3.78 1.28 11.26
CA GLY A 460 2.84 0.17 11.32
C GLY A 460 2.60 -0.37 12.72
N ALA A 461 3.44 -0.03 13.72
CA ALA A 461 3.21 -0.47 15.09
C ALA A 461 1.92 0.18 15.63
N GLN A 462 1.02 -0.66 16.12
CA GLN A 462 -0.26 -0.27 16.69
C GLN A 462 -0.16 -0.16 18.21
N GLY A 463 -0.99 0.71 18.75
CA GLY A 463 -1.16 0.86 20.19
C GLY A 463 -2.44 1.59 20.53
N THR A 464 -2.77 1.55 21.81
CA THR A 464 -3.95 2.21 22.37
C THR A 464 -3.51 3.47 23.11
N VAL A 465 -4.21 4.58 22.88
CA VAL A 465 -3.97 5.84 23.59
C VAL A 465 -4.31 5.66 25.06
N TYR A 466 -3.32 5.85 25.92
CA TYR A 466 -3.45 5.81 27.36
C TYR A 466 -3.83 7.18 27.93
N ASP A 467 -3.13 8.24 27.48
CA ASP A 467 -3.38 9.61 27.91
C ASP A 467 -2.90 10.61 26.86
N ILE A 468 -3.38 11.84 26.93
CA ILE A 468 -2.97 12.96 26.09
C ILE A 468 -2.48 14.07 27.01
N GLY A 469 -1.27 14.60 26.76
CA GLY A 469 -0.62 15.54 27.66
C GLY A 469 -0.23 16.86 27.01
N TRP A 470 -0.32 17.94 27.79
CA TRP A 470 0.11 19.29 27.41
C TRP A 470 1.31 19.75 28.22
N ALA A 471 2.09 20.66 27.65
CA ALA A 471 3.22 21.27 28.33
C ALA A 471 2.75 22.09 29.54
N PRO A 472 3.57 22.23 30.60
CA PRO A 472 3.24 23.08 31.74
C PRO A 472 2.88 24.51 31.30
N GLY A 473 1.73 25.01 31.76
CA GLY A 473 1.25 26.36 31.46
C GLY A 473 0.58 26.55 30.09
N ALA A 474 0.36 25.47 29.32
CA ALA A 474 -0.40 25.52 28.08
C ALA A 474 -1.91 25.62 28.32
N ASP A 475 -2.63 26.25 27.40
CA ASP A 475 -4.10 26.27 27.36
C ASP A 475 -4.58 25.08 26.53
N ALA A 476 -5.16 24.07 27.17
CA ALA A 476 -5.56 22.83 26.48
C ALA A 476 -6.64 23.02 25.39
N HIS A 477 -7.34 24.16 25.37
CA HIS A 477 -8.32 24.48 24.32
C HIS A 477 -7.70 25.17 23.10
N ARG A 478 -6.50 25.76 23.25
CA ARG A 478 -5.84 26.55 22.19
C ARG A 478 -4.56 25.93 21.70
N ASP A 479 -3.78 25.36 22.62
CA ASP A 479 -2.48 24.78 22.35
C ASP A 479 -2.60 23.30 21.98
N PRO A 480 -1.83 22.83 21.00
CA PRO A 480 -1.79 21.40 20.68
C PRO A 480 -1.12 20.62 21.82
N PRO A 481 -1.49 19.34 22.01
CA PRO A 481 -0.82 18.49 22.98
C PRO A 481 0.67 18.35 22.65
N SER A 482 1.49 18.21 23.70
CA SER A 482 2.94 18.01 23.57
C SER A 482 3.32 16.53 23.50
N VAL A 483 2.48 15.64 24.01
CA VAL A 483 2.73 14.20 24.06
C VAL A 483 1.42 13.40 23.96
N ILE A 484 1.48 12.27 23.28
CA ILE A 484 0.43 11.24 23.34
C ILE A 484 1.06 10.01 23.99
N MET A 485 0.51 9.60 25.13
CA MET A 485 0.96 8.41 25.86
C MET A 485 0.25 7.19 25.31
N MET A 486 0.99 6.17 24.92
CA MET A 486 0.43 4.98 24.26
C MET A 486 0.92 3.68 24.91
N VAL A 487 0.03 2.70 24.99
CA VAL A 487 0.38 1.29 25.24
C VAL A 487 0.52 0.62 23.88
N MET A 488 1.72 0.14 23.57
CA MET A 488 2.05 -0.42 22.25
C MET A 488 2.02 -1.95 22.28
N ASP A 489 1.36 -2.57 21.30
CA ASP A 489 1.03 -4.01 21.36
C ASP A 489 2.24 -4.95 21.38
N LYS A 490 3.35 -4.52 20.78
CA LYS A 490 4.57 -5.33 20.59
C LYS A 490 5.84 -4.60 21.03
N TYR A 491 5.70 -3.63 21.93
CA TYR A 491 6.86 -2.92 22.47
C TYR A 491 7.58 -3.78 23.50
N THR A 492 8.91 -3.80 23.43
CA THR A 492 9.77 -4.59 24.31
C THR A 492 10.90 -3.78 24.93
N GLY A 493 10.90 -2.46 24.69
CA GLY A 493 11.88 -1.56 25.26
C GLY A 493 11.50 -1.07 26.66
N PRO A 494 12.31 -0.16 27.24
CA PRO A 494 12.00 0.43 28.54
C PRO A 494 10.77 1.35 28.46
N SER A 495 9.79 1.14 29.34
CA SER A 495 8.61 2.01 29.45
C SER A 495 8.96 3.41 30.01
N TYR A 496 8.04 4.36 29.86
CA TYR A 496 8.07 5.63 30.60
C TYR A 496 7.40 5.48 31.95
N LEU A 497 6.24 4.84 31.97
CA LEU A 497 5.57 4.40 33.19
C LEU A 497 4.96 3.03 32.95
N THR A 498 4.80 2.28 34.04
CA THR A 498 4.05 1.03 34.05
C THR A 498 2.83 1.27 34.93
N THR A 499 1.64 0.99 34.38
CA THR A 499 0.38 1.16 35.09
C THR A 499 0.20 0.08 36.17
N ASP A 500 -0.76 0.29 37.09
CA ASP A 500 -1.03 -0.67 38.16
C ASP A 500 -1.45 -2.06 37.63
N ASP A 501 -2.02 -2.11 36.44
CA ASP A 501 -2.38 -3.35 35.72
C ASP A 501 -1.25 -3.90 34.84
N GLY A 502 -0.03 -3.38 34.99
CA GLY A 502 1.18 -3.90 34.34
C GLY A 502 1.38 -3.48 32.88
N ARG A 503 0.58 -2.54 32.36
CA ARG A 503 0.74 -2.06 30.98
C ARG A 503 1.90 -1.07 30.89
N GLU A 504 2.78 -1.30 29.93
CA GLU A 504 3.91 -0.43 29.62
C GLU A 504 3.45 0.72 28.73
N VAL A 505 3.62 1.95 29.21
CA VAL A 505 3.22 3.17 28.50
C VAL A 505 4.45 3.92 28.03
N VAL A 506 4.42 4.40 26.78
CA VAL A 506 5.50 5.14 26.14
C VAL A 506 5.02 6.48 25.55
N PRO A 507 5.87 7.53 25.52
CA PRO A 507 5.51 8.83 24.97
C PRO A 507 5.75 8.86 23.46
N ILE A 508 4.72 9.24 22.70
CA ILE A 508 4.85 9.60 21.28
C ILE A 508 4.91 11.12 21.18
N LEU A 509 5.93 11.63 20.49
CA LEU A 509 6.23 13.06 20.41
C LEU A 509 5.99 13.60 18.99
N PRO A 510 5.63 14.89 18.85
CA PRO A 510 5.45 15.50 17.54
C PRO A 510 6.78 15.71 16.83
N VAL A 511 6.84 15.38 15.55
CA VAL A 511 8.04 15.50 14.71
C VAL A 511 7.88 16.58 13.66
N LYS A 512 9.00 17.13 13.19
CA LYS A 512 9.04 18.12 12.10
C LYS A 512 9.42 17.43 10.80
N ARG A 513 8.74 17.78 9.71
CA ARG A 513 9.10 17.41 8.34
C ARG A 513 9.22 18.66 7.50
N ASP A 514 10.39 18.83 6.89
CA ASP A 514 10.62 19.84 5.88
C ASP A 514 10.29 19.25 4.51
N PHE A 515 9.54 19.99 3.72
CA PHE A 515 9.12 19.63 2.38
C PHE A 515 9.05 20.90 1.52
N PHE A 516 8.77 20.72 0.23
CA PHE A 516 8.59 21.86 -0.67
C PHE A 516 7.23 21.78 -1.34
N LEU A 517 6.56 22.93 -1.46
CA LEU A 517 5.35 23.09 -2.25
C LEU A 517 5.67 24.03 -3.42
N GLY A 518 5.81 23.47 -4.62
CA GLY A 518 6.40 24.19 -5.76
C GLY A 518 7.84 24.59 -5.47
N THR A 519 8.12 25.90 -5.41
CA THR A 519 9.43 26.47 -5.04
C THR A 519 9.55 26.86 -3.57
N SER A 520 8.45 26.85 -2.80
CA SER A 520 8.43 27.31 -1.41
C SER A 520 8.89 26.22 -0.45
N ALA A 521 9.88 26.52 0.39
CA ALA A 521 10.26 25.66 1.51
C ALA A 521 9.18 25.72 2.61
N CYS A 522 8.70 24.56 3.02
CA CYS A 522 7.63 24.40 3.99
C CYS A 522 8.03 23.41 5.08
N THR A 523 7.45 23.56 6.27
CA THR A 523 7.65 22.64 7.39
C THR A 523 6.30 22.31 8.03
N ARG A 524 6.07 21.03 8.34
CA ARG A 524 4.93 20.57 9.15
C ARG A 524 5.43 19.92 10.43
N LYS A 525 4.87 20.33 11.58
CA LYS A 525 5.06 19.66 12.87
C LYS A 525 3.77 18.97 13.29
N GLN A 526 3.82 17.64 13.46
CA GLN A 526 2.68 16.81 13.85
C GLN A 526 3.15 15.49 14.50
N PHE A 527 2.29 14.82 15.26
CA PHE A 527 2.53 13.45 15.70
C PHE A 527 2.59 12.49 14.50
N PRO A 528 3.54 11.54 14.48
CA PRO A 528 3.61 10.53 13.43
C PRO A 528 2.60 9.40 13.70
N LEU A 529 1.32 9.74 13.80
CA LEU A 529 0.23 8.82 14.16
C LEU A 529 -0.93 8.94 13.17
N MET A 530 -1.68 7.85 13.03
CA MET A 530 -2.96 7.82 12.34
C MET A 530 -3.90 6.82 13.03
N ALA A 531 -5.21 7.02 12.89
CA ALA A 531 -6.19 6.02 13.34
C ALA A 531 -5.96 4.68 12.63
N SER A 532 -6.16 3.58 13.36
CA SER A 532 -5.71 2.25 12.93
C SER A 532 -6.74 1.15 13.07
N TYR A 533 -8.03 1.49 13.11
CA TYR A 533 -9.12 0.51 13.00
C TYR A 533 -9.23 -0.01 11.57
N ALA A 534 -9.02 0.89 10.59
CA ALA A 534 -8.88 0.56 9.18
C ALA A 534 -7.63 1.20 8.57
N ILE A 535 -7.02 0.52 7.59
CA ILE A 535 -5.94 1.04 6.74
C ILE A 535 -6.20 0.70 5.28
N THR A 536 -5.46 1.36 4.37
CA THR A 536 -5.53 1.01 2.95
C THR A 536 -4.73 -0.25 2.63
N VAL A 537 -5.14 -1.01 1.60
CA VAL A 537 -4.37 -2.15 1.06
C VAL A 537 -2.90 -1.78 0.83
N HIS A 538 -2.65 -0.62 0.23
CA HIS A 538 -1.31 -0.07 -0.02
C HIS A 538 -0.46 0.05 1.25
N LYS A 539 -1.04 0.46 2.38
CA LYS A 539 -0.33 0.57 3.67
C LYS A 539 -0.18 -0.76 4.39
N SER A 540 -1.00 -1.75 4.04
CA SER A 540 -0.88 -3.11 4.56
C SER A 540 0.22 -3.93 3.88
N GLN A 541 0.80 -3.44 2.79
CA GLN A 541 1.87 -4.16 2.11
C GLN A 541 3.01 -4.44 3.10
N SER A 542 3.47 -5.69 3.08
CA SER A 542 4.47 -6.25 4.00
C SER A 542 4.03 -6.51 5.46
N ILE A 543 2.79 -6.18 5.90
CA ILE A 543 2.31 -6.59 7.23
C ILE A 543 1.82 -8.04 7.23
N THR A 544 1.75 -8.66 8.42
CA THR A 544 1.10 -9.96 8.63
C THR A 544 0.28 -9.87 9.91
N VAL A 545 -0.99 -10.25 9.81
CA VAL A 545 -1.95 -10.18 10.91
C VAL A 545 -2.58 -11.55 11.12
N ASP A 546 -2.99 -11.85 12.35
CA ASP A 546 -3.62 -13.14 12.66
C ASP A 546 -5.09 -13.12 12.22
N LYS A 547 -5.77 -11.98 12.38
CA LYS A 547 -7.12 -11.73 11.89
C LYS A 547 -7.20 -10.41 11.17
N MET A 548 -8.00 -10.37 10.11
CA MET A 548 -8.32 -9.14 9.39
C MET A 548 -9.73 -9.19 8.84
N VAL A 549 -10.22 -8.00 8.49
CA VAL A 549 -11.45 -7.84 7.73
C VAL A 549 -11.14 -7.04 6.46
N THR A 550 -11.69 -7.44 5.34
CA THR A 550 -11.50 -6.74 4.05
C THR A 550 -12.83 -6.66 3.31
N ASP A 551 -12.86 -5.86 2.26
CA ASP A 551 -13.96 -5.83 1.31
C ASP A 551 -13.43 -6.21 -0.08
N LEU A 552 -14.11 -7.15 -0.72
CA LEU A 552 -13.83 -7.63 -2.07
C LEU A 552 -15.02 -7.40 -3.02
N SER A 553 -16.09 -6.74 -2.56
CA SER A 553 -17.29 -6.47 -3.37
C SER A 553 -16.99 -5.54 -4.54
N GLU A 554 -16.11 -4.56 -4.32
CA GLU A 554 -15.67 -3.65 -5.36
C GLU A 554 -14.58 -4.27 -6.24
N ARG A 555 -14.67 -4.04 -7.55
CA ARG A 555 -13.66 -4.45 -8.51
C ARG A 555 -12.32 -3.75 -8.24
N ASP A 556 -11.21 -4.48 -8.34
CA ASP A 556 -9.88 -3.89 -8.17
C ASP A 556 -9.65 -2.84 -9.28
N PHE A 557 -9.42 -1.58 -8.88
CA PHE A 557 -9.04 -0.49 -9.79
C PHE A 557 -7.56 -0.54 -10.20
N GLN A 558 -6.77 -1.38 -9.55
CA GLN A 558 -5.35 -1.59 -9.80
C GLN A 558 -5.03 -3.05 -9.53
N THR A 559 -4.20 -3.64 -10.39
CA THR A 559 -3.82 -5.05 -10.30
C THR A 559 -3.26 -5.41 -8.91
N GLY A 560 -3.75 -6.50 -8.32
CA GLY A 560 -3.19 -7.11 -7.12
C GLY A 560 -3.73 -6.58 -5.80
N LEU A 561 -4.73 -5.68 -5.78
CA LEU A 561 -5.32 -5.16 -4.54
C LEU A 561 -5.93 -6.28 -3.69
N SER A 562 -6.83 -7.07 -4.28
CA SER A 562 -7.48 -8.18 -3.58
C SER A 562 -6.49 -9.24 -3.12
N TYR A 563 -5.53 -9.61 -3.97
CA TYR A 563 -4.45 -10.54 -3.61
C TYR A 563 -3.59 -10.01 -2.44
N VAL A 564 -3.19 -8.74 -2.47
CA VAL A 564 -2.39 -8.13 -1.40
C VAL A 564 -3.17 -8.10 -0.11
N ALA A 565 -4.45 -7.72 -0.13
CA ALA A 565 -5.31 -7.72 1.03
C ALA A 565 -5.44 -9.12 1.63
N VAL A 566 -5.95 -10.09 0.87
CA VAL A 566 -6.25 -11.44 1.38
C VAL A 566 -4.98 -12.17 1.85
N SER A 567 -3.84 -11.95 1.22
CA SER A 567 -2.58 -12.59 1.60
C SER A 567 -1.98 -12.10 2.93
N ARG A 568 -2.56 -11.11 3.62
CA ARG A 568 -2.05 -10.60 4.91
C ARG A 568 -2.31 -11.54 6.09
N VAL A 569 -3.33 -12.39 6.01
CA VAL A 569 -3.68 -13.34 7.08
C VAL A 569 -2.94 -14.66 6.95
N LYS A 570 -2.69 -15.31 8.09
CA LYS A 570 -1.99 -16.62 8.14
C LYS A 570 -2.91 -17.79 7.84
N MET A 571 -4.17 -17.71 8.23
CA MET A 571 -5.15 -18.79 8.12
C MET A 571 -6.43 -18.27 7.48
N LEU A 572 -7.15 -19.13 6.76
CA LEU A 572 -8.45 -18.79 6.17
C LEU A 572 -9.45 -18.33 7.24
N ASP A 573 -9.45 -18.95 8.42
CA ASP A 573 -10.31 -18.59 9.55
C ASP A 573 -9.97 -17.21 10.14
N GLY A 574 -8.79 -16.68 9.81
CA GLY A 574 -8.39 -15.32 10.15
C GLY A 574 -8.92 -14.27 9.17
N LEU A 575 -9.66 -14.67 8.12
CA LEU A 575 -10.25 -13.78 7.14
C LEU A 575 -11.74 -13.58 7.41
N MET A 576 -12.19 -12.34 7.38
CA MET A 576 -13.59 -11.99 7.19
C MET A 576 -13.73 -11.02 6.01
N ILE A 577 -14.78 -11.20 5.22
CA ILE A 577 -15.11 -10.33 4.08
C ILE A 577 -16.44 -9.64 4.41
N ASP A 578 -16.47 -8.30 4.38
CA ASP A 578 -17.64 -7.52 4.81
C ASP A 578 -18.89 -7.86 3.97
N ALA A 579 -18.75 -7.92 2.64
CA ALA A 579 -19.86 -8.08 1.72
C ALA A 579 -19.67 -9.28 0.76
N PRO A 580 -20.77 -9.87 0.25
CA PRO A 580 -20.72 -10.78 -0.88
C PRO A 580 -20.01 -10.14 -2.08
N PHE A 581 -19.34 -10.95 -2.88
CA PHE A 581 -18.61 -10.48 -4.06
C PHE A 581 -18.74 -11.45 -5.23
N GLU A 582 -18.75 -10.89 -6.43
CA GLU A 582 -18.83 -11.66 -7.66
C GLU A 582 -17.46 -12.19 -8.07
N ARG A 583 -17.44 -13.41 -8.59
CA ARG A 583 -16.20 -14.00 -9.15
C ARG A 583 -15.68 -13.17 -10.31
N ALA A 584 -16.56 -12.60 -11.12
CA ALA A 584 -16.23 -11.79 -12.29
C ALA A 584 -15.43 -10.52 -11.91
N SER A 585 -15.68 -9.93 -10.74
CA SER A 585 -14.92 -8.78 -10.24
C SER A 585 -13.44 -9.08 -9.98
N LEU A 586 -13.09 -10.35 -9.78
CA LEU A 586 -11.73 -10.80 -9.48
C LEU A 586 -11.15 -11.74 -10.55
N HIS A 587 -11.80 -11.82 -11.71
CA HIS A 587 -11.35 -12.60 -12.86
C HIS A 587 -11.05 -11.66 -14.02
N TYR A 588 -9.85 -11.77 -14.58
CA TYR A 588 -9.38 -10.83 -15.61
C TYR A 588 -8.94 -11.57 -16.87
N GLU A 589 -9.64 -11.32 -17.98
CA GLU A 589 -9.18 -11.72 -19.32
C GLU A 589 -8.08 -10.78 -19.85
N LYS A 590 -8.15 -9.51 -19.45
CA LYS A 590 -7.14 -8.47 -19.69
C LYS A 590 -6.85 -7.76 -18.36
N LEU A 591 -5.58 -7.42 -18.11
CA LEU A 591 -5.16 -6.72 -16.89
C LEU A 591 -5.92 -5.39 -16.75
N PRO A 592 -6.35 -5.00 -15.52
CA PRO A 592 -7.13 -3.77 -15.30
C PRO A 592 -6.40 -2.50 -15.77
N ASP A 593 -5.07 -2.53 -15.87
CA ASP A 593 -4.24 -1.42 -16.36
C ASP A 593 -4.15 -1.35 -17.92
N GLY A 594 -4.95 -2.15 -18.64
CA GLY A 594 -5.10 -2.09 -20.10
C GLY A 594 -3.87 -2.52 -20.90
N LYS A 595 -2.90 -3.20 -20.28
CA LYS A 595 -1.62 -3.58 -20.91
C LYS A 595 -1.44 -5.09 -20.88
N HIS A 596 -1.17 -5.67 -22.05
CA HIS A 596 -0.53 -6.99 -22.13
C HIS A 596 0.90 -6.84 -21.61
N SER A 597 1.17 -7.20 -20.35
CA SER A 597 2.56 -7.43 -19.97
C SER A 597 2.91 -8.86 -20.33
N SER A 598 3.55 -9.04 -21.49
CA SER A 598 4.13 -10.31 -21.93
C SER A 598 5.02 -10.90 -20.83
N ILE A 599 5.60 -10.08 -19.95
CA ILE A 599 6.39 -10.50 -18.79
C ILE A 599 5.56 -11.13 -17.65
N MET A 600 4.31 -10.71 -17.39
CA MET A 600 3.45 -11.44 -16.42
C MET A 600 3.08 -12.82 -16.96
N LEU A 601 2.85 -12.94 -18.27
CA LEU A 601 2.66 -14.22 -18.94
C LEU A 601 3.96 -15.05 -18.96
N PHE A 602 5.13 -14.45 -19.23
CA PHE A 602 6.42 -15.15 -19.16
C PHE A 602 6.79 -15.58 -17.74
N THR A 603 6.38 -14.86 -16.69
CA THR A 603 6.57 -15.32 -15.30
C THR A 603 5.61 -16.44 -14.93
N LEU A 604 4.40 -16.48 -15.50
CA LEU A 604 3.47 -17.60 -15.38
C LEU A 604 3.86 -18.82 -16.24
N GLU A 605 4.43 -18.63 -17.43
CA GLU A 605 4.93 -19.70 -18.30
C GLU A 605 6.29 -20.24 -17.83
N ALA A 606 7.19 -19.40 -17.33
CA ALA A 606 8.45 -19.84 -16.72
C ALA A 606 8.24 -20.60 -15.39
N LEU A 607 7.08 -20.43 -14.74
CA LEU A 607 6.64 -21.27 -13.62
C LEU A 607 6.39 -22.72 -14.04
N TYR A 608 6.11 -22.97 -15.33
CA TYR A 608 5.87 -24.31 -15.91
C TYR A 608 7.06 -24.87 -16.72
N VAL A 609 8.04 -24.05 -17.12
CA VAL A 609 9.09 -24.46 -18.08
C VAL A 609 10.44 -24.84 -17.42
N LEU A 610 10.57 -24.76 -16.09
CA LEU A 610 11.78 -25.22 -15.37
C LEU A 610 11.48 -26.39 -14.42
N THR A 611 10.70 -27.35 -14.91
CA THR A 611 10.68 -28.73 -14.42
C THR A 611 11.17 -29.63 -15.54
N ASP A 612 12.48 -29.65 -15.75
CA ASP A 612 13.25 -30.78 -16.29
C ASP A 612 14.73 -30.61 -15.92
#